data_AF-A0A497FF60-F1
#
_entry.id   AF-A0A497FF60-F1
#
_cell.length_a   1.000
_cell.length_b   1.000
_cell.length_c   1.000
_cell.angle_alpha   90.00
_cell.angle_beta   90.00
_cell.angle_gamma   90.00
#
_symmetry.space_group_name_H-M   'P 1'
#
loop_
_entity.id
_entity.type
_entity.pdbx_description
1 polymer ?
#
loop_
_entity_poly.entity_id
_entity_poly.type
_entity_poly.pdbx_seq_one_letter_code
_entity_poly.pdbx_strand_id
1 'polypeptide(L)'
;MVEASTNSVVHDTSVVVKSVLEPSRILPPSVYEREVETRRKINVILEILEARGYTVYFPRAGIVEVASVLKRSGLDKQNIMKLIESIEET
;
A
#
# COMPACT_ATOMS: atom_id res chain seq x y z
N MET A 1 27.14 -8.99 -22.13
CA MET A 1 26.54 -8.73 -20.81
C MET A 1 25.20 -8.10 -21.07
N VAL A 2 24.10 -8.83 -20.87
CA VAL A 2 22.74 -8.30 -21.07
C VAL A 2 22.39 -7.56 -19.79
N GLU A 3 22.18 -6.25 -19.89
CA GLU A 3 21.58 -5.46 -18.81
C GLU A 3 20.26 -6.14 -18.43
N ALA A 4 20.19 -6.69 -17.22
CA ALA A 4 18.92 -7.08 -16.65
C ALA A 4 18.10 -5.79 -16.52
N SER A 5 17.07 -5.63 -17.35
CA SER A 5 16.06 -4.60 -17.11
C SER A 5 15.53 -4.85 -15.71
N THR A 6 15.91 -4.02 -14.74
CA THR A 6 15.42 -4.13 -13.37
C THR A 6 13.95 -3.74 -13.41
N ASN A 7 13.09 -4.75 -13.48
CA ASN A 7 11.65 -4.55 -13.48
C ASN A 7 11.30 -3.87 -12.14
N SER A 8 10.97 -2.59 -12.23
CA SER A 8 10.72 -1.74 -11.09
C SER A 8 9.33 -1.14 -11.19
N VAL A 9 8.75 -0.87 -10.03
CA VAL A 9 7.42 -0.28 -9.91
C VAL A 9 7.45 0.80 -8.84
N VAL A 10 6.55 1.77 -8.99
CA VAL A 10 6.31 2.78 -7.95
C VAL A 10 4.95 2.47 -7.34
N HIS A 11 4.90 2.31 -6.02
CA HIS A 11 3.63 2.20 -5.31
C HIS A 11 3.00 3.56 -5.15
N ASP A 12 1.75 3.67 -5.61
CA ASP A 12 0.89 4.79 -5.27
C ASP A 12 0.49 4.72 -3.78
N THR A 13 0.22 5.87 -3.16
CA THR A 13 -0.12 5.95 -1.72
C THR A 13 -1.39 5.15 -1.40
N SER A 14 -2.33 5.07 -2.34
CA SER A 14 -3.55 4.29 -2.16
C SER A 14 -3.29 2.79 -2.05
N VAL A 15 -2.24 2.25 -2.68
CA VAL A 15 -1.88 0.84 -2.59
C VAL A 15 -1.46 0.48 -1.16
N VAL A 16 -0.63 1.33 -0.55
CA VAL A 16 -0.18 1.17 0.84
C VAL A 16 -1.33 1.35 1.82
N VAL A 17 -2.14 2.39 1.65
CA VAL A 17 -3.26 2.66 2.55
C VAL A 17 -4.28 1.51 2.51
N LYS A 18 -4.66 1.07 1.31
CA LYS A 18 -5.71 0.06 1.12
C LYS A 18 -5.22 -1.36 1.38
N SER A 19 -3.92 -1.63 1.42
CA SER A 19 -3.37 -2.90 1.92
C SER A 19 -3.41 -2.98 3.44
N VAL A 20 -3.36 -1.84 4.15
CA VAL A 20 -3.43 -1.80 5.61
C VAL A 20 -4.86 -1.70 6.14
N LEU A 21 -5.67 -0.81 5.58
CA LEU A 21 -7.02 -0.50 6.09
C LEU A 21 -8.11 -1.42 5.54
N GLU A 22 -8.97 -1.91 6.43
CA GLU A 22 -10.18 -2.61 6.05
C GLU A 22 -11.24 -1.65 5.46
N PRO A 23 -11.97 -2.05 4.39
CA PRO A 23 -13.09 -1.28 3.87
C PRO A 23 -14.17 -1.02 4.92
N SER A 24 -14.67 0.21 5.00
CA SER A 24 -15.73 0.56 5.96
C SER A 24 -17.06 -0.08 5.56
N ARG A 25 -17.66 -0.85 6.48
CA ARG A 25 -18.98 -1.47 6.29
C ARG A 25 -20.14 -0.48 6.24
N ILE A 26 -19.90 0.80 6.52
CA ILE A 26 -20.89 1.89 6.43
C ILE A 26 -21.04 2.37 4.97
N LEU A 27 -20.12 2.02 4.08
CA LEU A 27 -20.18 2.39 2.67
C LEU A 27 -21.42 1.78 1.98
N PRO A 28 -21.97 2.44 0.94
CA PRO A 28 -22.99 1.85 0.09
C PRO A 28 -22.53 0.49 -0.45
N PRO A 29 -23.42 -0.52 -0.59
CA PRO A 29 -23.04 -1.90 -0.91
C PRO A 29 -22.11 -2.02 -2.14
N SER A 30 -22.43 -1.35 -3.24
CA SER A 30 -21.62 -1.36 -4.47
C SER A 30 -20.23 -0.75 -4.28
N VAL A 31 -20.09 0.26 -3.41
CA VAL A 31 -18.81 0.89 -3.09
C VAL A 31 -18.00 -0.01 -2.18
N TYR A 32 -18.63 -0.61 -1.16
CA TYR A 32 -17.98 -1.56 -0.27
C TYR A 32 -17.42 -2.76 -1.04
N GLU A 33 -18.21 -3.37 -1.92
CA GLU A 33 -17.79 -4.50 -2.76
C GLU A 33 -16.58 -4.16 -3.62
N ARG A 34 -16.59 -2.97 -4.25
CA ARG A 34 -15.44 -2.48 -5.04
C ARG A 34 -14.18 -2.33 -4.19
N GLU A 35 -14.29 -1.79 -2.98
CA GLU A 35 -13.14 -1.58 -2.10
C GLU A 35 -12.58 -2.91 -1.59
N VAL A 36 -13.44 -3.88 -1.25
CA VAL A 36 -13.03 -5.26 -0.93
C VAL A 36 -12.30 -5.91 -2.10
N GLU A 37 -12.83 -5.78 -3.32
CA GLU A 37 -12.18 -6.34 -4.51
C GLU A 37 -10.84 -5.67 -4.79
N THR A 38 -10.76 -4.35 -4.59
CA THR A 38 -9.51 -3.57 -4.75
C THR A 38 -8.45 -4.03 -3.76
N ARG A 39 -8.79 -4.19 -2.48
CA ARG A 39 -7.88 -4.73 -1.45
C ARG A 39 -7.39 -6.13 -1.81
N ARG A 40 -8.28 -7.00 -2.31
CA ARG A 40 -7.89 -8.34 -2.81
C ARG A 40 -6.88 -8.26 -3.96
N LYS A 41 -7.12 -7.39 -4.95
CA LYS A 41 -6.21 -7.19 -6.09
C LYS A 41 -4.84 -6.66 -5.64
N ILE A 42 -4.82 -5.73 -4.69
CA ILE A 42 -3.58 -5.19 -4.12
C ILE A 42 -2.74 -6.30 -3.48
N ASN A 43 -3.34 -7.17 -2.66
CA ASN A 43 -2.59 -8.26 -2.02
C ASN A 43 -1.97 -9.21 -3.05
N VAL A 44 -2.73 -9.58 -4.07
CA VAL A 44 -2.22 -10.42 -5.17
C VAL A 44 -1.07 -9.74 -5.92
N ILE A 45 -1.17 -8.43 -6.17
CA ILE A 45 -0.08 -7.67 -6.82
C ILE A 45 1.17 -7.67 -5.95
N LEU A 46 1.04 -7.40 -4.65
CA LEU A 46 2.16 -7.39 -3.71
C LEU A 46 2.88 -8.75 -3.67
N GLU A 47 2.12 -9.85 -3.59
CA GLU A 47 2.65 -11.21 -3.63
C GLU A 47 3.40 -11.50 -4.94
N ILE A 48 2.88 -11.04 -6.09
CA ILE A 48 3.53 -11.22 -7.39
C ILE A 48 4.83 -10.41 -7.49
N LEU A 49 4.83 -9.17 -7.00
CA LEU A 49 6.00 -8.30 -7.03
C LEU A 49 7.13 -8.88 -6.19
N GLU A 50 6.79 -9.36 -4.98
CA GLU A 50 7.74 -10.04 -4.09
C GLU A 50 8.26 -11.34 -4.74
N ALA A 51 7.38 -12.23 -5.18
CA ALA A 51 7.76 -13.53 -5.74
C ALA A 51 8.61 -13.42 -7.01
N ARG A 52 8.47 -12.33 -7.77
CA ARG A 52 9.23 -12.07 -9.00
C ARG A 52 10.44 -11.15 -8.81
N GLY A 53 10.72 -10.71 -7.58
CA GLY A 53 11.87 -9.86 -7.25
C GLY A 53 11.83 -8.49 -7.90
N TYR A 54 10.64 -7.87 -7.99
CA TYR A 54 10.52 -6.49 -8.47
C TYR A 54 11.10 -5.52 -7.46
N THR A 55 11.84 -4.51 -7.94
CA THR A 55 12.24 -3.38 -7.10
C THR A 55 11.04 -2.44 -6.92
N VAL A 56 10.61 -2.28 -5.68
CA VAL A 56 9.48 -1.44 -5.31
C VAL A 56 10.00 -0.10 -4.78
N TYR A 57 9.56 0.99 -5.40
CA TYR A 57 9.83 2.34 -4.91
C TYR A 57 8.58 2.95 -4.29
N PHE A 58 8.78 3.71 -3.21
CA PHE A 58 7.72 4.53 -2.62
C PHE A 58 8.17 6.00 -2.54
N PRO A 59 7.41 6.96 -3.12
CA PRO A 59 7.79 8.37 -3.07
C PRO A 59 7.75 8.89 -1.63
N ARG A 60 8.85 9.54 -1.18
CA ARG A 60 8.93 10.09 0.18
C ARG A 60 7.81 11.09 0.51
N ALA A 61 7.36 11.86 -0.48
CA ALA A 61 6.21 12.76 -0.33
C ALA A 61 4.92 12.01 0.07
N GLY A 62 4.77 10.76 -0.37
CA GLY A 62 3.64 9.90 -0.05
C GLY A 62 3.58 9.45 1.41
N ILE A 63 4.69 9.55 2.16
CA ILE A 63 4.72 9.20 3.60
C ILE A 63 3.75 10.08 4.38
N VAL A 64 3.74 11.39 4.08
CA VAL A 64 2.85 12.36 4.74
C VAL A 64 1.39 12.03 4.45
N GLU A 65 1.07 11.64 3.22
CA GLU A 65 -0.28 11.24 2.83
C GLU A 65 -0.72 9.98 3.55
N VAL A 66 0.10 8.92 3.53
CA VAL A 66 -0.17 7.65 4.22
C VAL A 66 -0.40 7.91 5.70
N ALA A 67 0.53 8.60 6.37
CA ALA A 67 0.42 8.92 7.80
C ALA A 67 -0.89 9.68 8.11
N SER A 68 -1.23 10.67 7.28
CA SER A 68 -2.44 11.46 7.44
C SER A 68 -3.71 10.63 7.28
N VAL A 69 -3.76 9.74 6.30
CA VAL A 69 -4.92 8.87 6.06
C VAL A 69 -5.08 7.84 7.18
N LEU A 70 -4.01 7.19 7.61
CA LEU A 70 -4.05 6.19 8.68
C LEU A 70 -4.48 6.83 10.00
N LYS A 71 -3.96 8.02 10.32
CA LYS A 71 -4.35 8.76 11.53
C LYS A 71 -5.84 9.11 11.53
N ARG A 72 -6.38 9.59 10.41
CA ARG A 72 -7.82 9.87 10.26
C ARG A 72 -8.69 8.62 10.35
N SER A 73 -8.14 7.47 9.95
CA SER A 73 -8.83 6.17 10.00
C SER A 73 -8.81 5.53 11.39
N GLY A 74 -8.18 6.18 12.38
CA GLY A 74 -8.20 5.74 13.76
C GLY A 74 -7.05 4.82 14.17
N LEU A 75 -6.04 4.61 13.31
CA LEU A 75 -4.83 3.89 13.72
C LEU A 75 -4.07 4.68 14.79
N ASP A 76 -3.51 3.97 15.76
CA ASP A 76 -2.65 4.55 16.78
C ASP A 76 -1.29 4.96 16.21
N LYS A 77 -0.63 5.87 16.92
CA LYS A 77 0.65 6.44 16.49
C LYS A 77 1.75 5.38 16.36
N GLN A 78 1.76 4.37 17.23
CA GLN A 78 2.84 3.36 17.22
C GLN A 78 2.75 2.50 15.96
N ASN A 79 1.55 2.04 15.60
CA ASN A 79 1.33 1.30 14.37
C ASN A 79 1.62 2.12 13.11
N ILE A 80 1.29 3.42 13.11
CA ILE A 80 1.63 4.31 11.99
C ILE A 80 3.15 4.45 11.84
N MET A 81 3.87 4.70 12.94
CA MET A 81 5.33 4.85 12.90
C MET A 81 6.02 3.57 12.42
N LYS A 82 5.59 2.41 12.92
CA LYS A 82 6.12 1.12 12.49
C LYS A 82 5.98 0.90 10.99
N LEU A 83 4.83 1.25 10.41
CA LEU A 83 4.62 1.14 8.97
C LEU A 83 5.54 2.10 8.19
N ILE A 84 5.68 3.35 8.65
CA ILE A 84 6.53 4.34 7.98
C ILE A 84 7.99 3.90 7.99
N GLU A 85 8.48 3.39 9.12
CA GLU A 85 9.84 2.85 9.24
C GLU A 85 10.06 1.71 8.24
N SER A 86 9.11 0.78 8.10
CA SER A 86 9.19 -0.29 7.10
C SER A 86 9.20 0.21 5.64
N ILE A 87 8.58 1.36 5.35
CA ILE A 87 8.59 1.99 4.02
C ILE A 87 9.92 2.71 3.76
N GLU A 88 10.57 3.26 4.79
CA GLU A 88 11.87 3.92 4.65
C GLU A 88 13.04 2.93 4.51
N GLU A 89 12.80 1.65 4.85
CA GLU A 89 13.76 0.54 4.70
C GLU A 89 13.75 -0.13 3.32
N THR A 90 12.74 0.14 2.47
CA THR A 90 12.64 -0.34 1.08
C THR A 90 13.33 0.57 0.06
#